data_AF-S9V0N9-F1
#
_entry.id   AF-S9V0N9-F1
#
_cell.length_a   1.000
_cell.length_b   1.000
_cell.length_c   1.000
_cell.angle_alpha   90.00
_cell.angle_beta   90.00
_cell.angle_gamma   90.00
#
_symmetry.space_group_name_H-M   'P 1'
#
loop_
_entity.id
_entity.type
_entity.pdbx_description
1 polymer ?
#
loop_
_entity_poly.entity_id
_entity_poly.type
_entity_poly.pdbx_seq_one_letter_code
_entity_poly.pdbx_strand_id
1 'polypeptide(L)'
;MIATNLDDICGSFSLTHFNGKNAPAPATLHLAHRKNKVLVFITVINSMRGTLTYDNGILLGQLMIATVVSKDKVAEEHALMKGFDAGMKCKIENDKLMLKNKSYSFMFERTVQLEDLHGEHAILSINGQKAKESMSIKFLPDGQGGMLVIANATNSIRGQCEIDGGYIRGDFASTSLVPTDEMAVAEAQVLDCFRSGCTIIRNRNGIQLKWANAYMQLCRIVHPGSIAGEYLLRSYNGEAAPKDEQSTIQFVPQEDGSLSVKIKVSSQLRGSARIENNVLRSDAPLKSNCVQATVEAQRIEEAYNTGFQYGLLATLLHKNGKTLMLRNSESELVYARVAQVEAAGAGPTYKGTYASKCFRTNGNGLLFRIVNEIENTWAFYNDTPDYRMFIRAVLGRRSQIQPLGDASMKKEDHKYVITATIEPHQTIMFLEGNVNGFQIQYKAEPA
;
A
#
# COMPACT_ATOMS: atom_id res chain seq x y z
N MET A 1 -6.53 -2.03 12.39
CA MET A 1 -5.61 -1.74 13.52
C MET A 1 -6.06 -0.45 14.23
N ILE A 2 -5.93 -0.31 15.55
CA ILE A 2 -5.92 1.07 16.13
C ILE A 2 -4.61 1.68 15.64
N ALA A 3 -4.65 2.79 14.91
CA ALA A 3 -3.45 3.36 14.32
C ALA A 3 -2.42 3.70 15.42
N THR A 4 -1.25 3.09 15.35
CA THR A 4 -0.20 3.25 16.36
C THR A 4 0.69 4.46 16.08
N ASN A 5 0.71 4.94 14.84
CA ASN A 5 1.36 6.19 14.44
C ASN A 5 0.34 7.13 13.76
N LEU A 6 0.45 8.44 14.01
CA LEU A 6 -0.28 9.50 13.33
C LEU A 6 -0.09 9.47 11.81
N ASP A 7 1.10 9.09 11.33
CA ASP A 7 1.38 8.92 9.90
C ASP A 7 0.45 7.89 9.25
N ASP A 8 0.06 6.86 10.00
CA ASP A 8 -0.78 5.79 9.48
C ASP A 8 -2.18 6.30 9.14
N ILE A 9 -2.68 7.36 9.80
CA ILE A 9 -4.02 7.93 9.54
C ILE A 9 -4.01 9.12 8.58
N CYS A 10 -2.84 9.64 8.22
CA CYS A 10 -2.74 10.76 7.31
C CYS A 10 -2.87 10.33 5.85
N GLY A 11 -3.32 11.26 5.01
CA GLY A 11 -3.61 11.03 3.60
C GLY A 11 -4.91 11.68 3.14
N SER A 12 -5.25 11.43 1.88
CA SER A 12 -6.52 11.82 1.28
C SER A 12 -7.41 10.59 1.13
N PHE A 13 -8.70 10.77 1.36
CA PHE A 13 -9.66 9.69 1.34
C PHE A 13 -10.97 10.13 0.69
N SER A 14 -11.64 9.18 0.05
CA SER A 14 -12.99 9.34 -0.50
C SER A 14 -14.00 8.58 0.34
N LEU A 15 -15.12 9.22 0.68
CA LEU A 15 -16.19 8.60 1.45
C LEU A 15 -16.86 7.53 0.61
N THR A 16 -16.92 6.31 1.14
CA THR A 16 -17.61 5.19 0.47
C THR A 16 -18.90 4.83 1.20
N HIS A 17 -18.91 4.89 2.53
CA HIS A 17 -20.08 4.53 3.33
C HIS A 17 -20.32 5.50 4.49
N PHE A 18 -21.60 5.77 4.72
CA PHE A 18 -22.11 6.52 5.87
C PHE A 18 -23.18 5.67 6.60
N ASN A 19 -22.99 5.49 7.91
CA ASN A 19 -23.84 4.67 8.78
C ASN A 19 -24.12 3.26 8.23
N GLY A 20 -23.11 2.66 7.60
CA GLY A 20 -23.16 1.29 7.08
C GLY A 20 -23.95 1.11 5.78
N LYS A 21 -24.32 2.22 5.11
CA LYS A 21 -24.89 2.27 3.76
C LYS A 21 -23.93 3.01 2.83
N ASN A 22 -24.08 2.85 1.52
CA ASN A 22 -23.32 3.64 0.55
C ASN A 22 -23.53 5.14 0.81
N ALA A 23 -22.46 5.92 0.65
CA ALA A 23 -22.48 7.35 0.86
C ALA A 23 -23.51 8.02 -0.08
N PRO A 24 -24.45 8.83 0.45
CA PRO A 24 -25.44 9.54 -0.37
C PRO A 24 -24.80 10.60 -1.28
N ALA A 25 -23.77 11.28 -0.77
CA ALA A 25 -23.00 12.28 -1.51
C ALA A 25 -21.49 11.92 -1.53
N PRO A 26 -20.76 12.30 -2.60
CA PRO A 26 -19.31 12.22 -2.60
C PRO A 26 -18.77 13.17 -1.53
N ALA A 27 -17.79 12.70 -0.76
CA ALA A 27 -17.06 13.53 0.18
C ALA A 27 -15.58 13.14 0.17
N THR A 28 -14.70 14.14 0.28
CA THR A 28 -13.27 13.92 0.46
C THR A 28 -12.85 14.33 1.87
N LEU A 29 -11.91 13.59 2.44
CA LEU A 29 -11.29 13.84 3.73
C LEU A 29 -9.79 13.88 3.53
N HIS A 30 -9.13 14.92 4.02
CA HIS A 30 -7.69 15.06 4.04
C HIS A 30 -7.25 15.20 5.49
N LEU A 31 -6.35 14.31 5.90
CA LEU A 31 -5.73 14.30 7.22
C LEU A 31 -4.23 14.51 7.04
N ALA A 32 -3.71 15.51 7.74
CA ALA A 32 -2.28 15.77 7.88
C ALA A 32 -1.98 15.95 9.36
N HIS A 33 -0.72 15.81 9.78
CA HIS A 33 -0.37 16.08 11.17
C HIS A 33 0.87 16.96 11.26
N ARG A 34 0.97 17.69 12.37
CA ARG A 34 2.16 18.41 12.81
C ARG A 34 2.33 18.14 14.28
N LYS A 35 3.39 17.43 14.65
CA LYS A 35 3.61 16.95 16.04
C LYS A 35 2.40 16.13 16.50
N ASN A 36 1.68 16.57 17.53
CA ASN A 36 0.53 15.87 18.10
C ASN A 36 -0.84 16.44 17.65
N LYS A 37 -0.85 17.32 16.65
CA LYS A 37 -2.07 17.93 16.11
C LYS A 37 -2.37 17.38 14.72
N VAL A 38 -3.62 17.02 14.48
CA VAL A 38 -4.10 16.57 13.16
C VAL A 38 -4.85 17.71 12.50
N LEU A 39 -4.34 18.18 11.38
CA LEU A 39 -5.05 19.10 10.49
C LEU A 39 -6.03 18.29 9.67
N VAL A 40 -7.28 18.74 9.64
CA VAL A 40 -8.35 18.09 8.90
C VAL A 40 -8.97 19.06 7.92
N PHE A 41 -9.13 18.61 6.68
CA PHE A 41 -9.84 19.33 5.63
C PHE A 41 -10.84 18.37 4.98
N ILE A 42 -12.09 18.77 4.88
CA ILE A 42 -13.18 17.93 4.38
C ILE A 42 -13.93 18.72 3.32
N THR A 43 -14.24 18.10 2.19
CA THR A 43 -15.16 18.65 1.20
C THR A 43 -16.32 17.69 1.03
N VAL A 44 -17.54 18.17 1.32
CA VAL A 44 -18.78 17.49 0.94
C VAL A 44 -19.45 18.36 -0.13
N ILE A 45 -20.48 19.13 0.23
CA ILE A 45 -20.94 20.27 -0.58
C ILE A 45 -20.16 21.51 -0.15
N ASN A 46 -20.08 21.73 1.16
CA ASN A 46 -19.26 22.75 1.78
C ASN A 46 -17.89 22.20 2.14
N SER A 47 -16.89 23.08 2.19
CA SER A 47 -15.57 22.75 2.70
C SER A 47 -15.51 23.07 4.19
N MET A 48 -14.98 22.15 4.99
CA MET A 48 -14.78 22.29 6.43
C MET A 48 -13.31 22.08 6.77
N ARG A 49 -12.81 22.81 7.76
CA ARG A 49 -11.45 22.66 8.27
C ARG A 49 -11.43 22.68 9.79
N GLY A 50 -10.44 22.03 10.37
CA GLY A 50 -10.25 22.02 11.81
C GLY A 50 -8.86 21.55 12.21
N THR A 51 -8.61 21.62 13.51
CA THR A 51 -7.44 21.00 14.12
C THR A 51 -7.93 20.06 15.20
N LEU A 52 -7.60 18.78 15.06
CA LEU A 52 -7.99 17.71 15.95
C LEU A 52 -6.80 17.29 16.82
N THR A 53 -7.11 16.75 17.96
CA THR A 53 -6.18 15.97 18.79
C THR A 53 -6.34 14.50 18.46
N TYR A 54 -5.24 13.76 18.54
CA TYR A 54 -5.23 12.32 18.39
C TYR A 54 -4.73 11.67 19.67
N ASP A 55 -5.61 10.94 20.36
CA ASP A 55 -5.25 10.21 21.57
C ASP A 55 -5.89 8.82 21.56
N ASN A 56 -5.09 7.79 21.81
CA ASN A 56 -5.55 6.40 21.95
C ASN A 56 -6.50 5.91 20.83
N GLY A 57 -6.23 6.31 19.58
CA GLY A 57 -7.08 5.92 18.45
C GLY A 57 -8.32 6.79 18.26
N ILE A 58 -8.43 7.92 18.95
CA ILE A 58 -9.59 8.81 18.90
C ILE A 58 -9.15 10.16 18.32
N LEU A 59 -9.84 10.60 17.28
CA LEU A 59 -9.74 11.94 16.72
C LEU A 59 -10.81 12.83 17.34
N LEU A 60 -10.40 13.90 18.02
CA LEU A 60 -11.29 14.79 18.76
C LEU A 60 -10.98 16.25 18.44
N GLY A 61 -12.01 17.01 18.07
CA GLY A 61 -11.89 18.45 17.85
C GLY A 61 -13.04 19.03 17.03
N GLN A 62 -13.05 20.36 16.90
CA GLN A 62 -14.11 21.08 16.20
C GLN A 62 -13.74 21.34 14.75
N LEU A 63 -14.75 21.22 13.87
CA LEU A 63 -14.68 21.64 12.49
C LEU A 63 -15.40 22.97 12.29
N MET A 64 -14.83 23.85 11.48
CA MET A 64 -15.45 25.08 11.02
C MET A 64 -15.67 25.02 9.52
N ILE A 65 -16.77 25.59 9.03
CA ILE A 65 -17.01 25.73 7.59
C ILE A 65 -16.02 26.76 7.06
N ALA A 66 -15.19 26.34 6.09
CA ALA A 66 -14.21 27.18 5.40
C ALA A 66 -14.82 27.88 4.18
N THR A 67 -15.65 27.15 3.41
CA THR A 67 -16.29 27.66 2.20
C THR A 67 -17.73 27.17 2.15
N VAL A 68 -18.67 28.10 1.95
CA VAL A 68 -20.10 27.80 1.78
C VAL A 68 -20.41 27.78 0.29
N VAL A 69 -20.71 26.59 -0.24
CA VAL A 69 -21.20 26.41 -1.62
C VAL A 69 -22.72 26.33 -1.64
N SER A 70 -23.33 25.70 -0.63
CA SER A 70 -24.79 25.69 -0.44
C SER A 70 -25.16 25.90 1.02
N LYS A 71 -26.31 26.55 1.24
CA LYS A 71 -26.93 26.67 2.57
C LYS A 71 -27.64 25.38 3.00
N ASP A 72 -27.90 24.47 2.06
CA ASP A 72 -28.50 23.17 2.36
C ASP A 72 -27.46 22.28 3.03
N LYS A 73 -27.61 22.09 4.35
CA LYS A 73 -26.77 21.16 5.10
C LYS A 73 -27.16 19.74 4.75
N VAL A 74 -26.22 18.98 4.19
CA VAL A 74 -26.40 17.54 4.00
C VAL A 74 -26.12 16.82 5.32
N ALA A 75 -26.77 15.67 5.53
CA ALA A 75 -26.67 14.90 6.77
C ALA A 75 -25.22 14.56 7.15
N GLU A 76 -24.38 14.33 6.15
CA GLU A 76 -22.96 14.00 6.28
C GLU A 76 -22.15 15.15 6.88
N GLU A 77 -22.40 16.40 6.46
CA GLU A 77 -21.69 17.57 7.00
C GLU A 77 -21.98 17.72 8.50
N HIS A 78 -23.26 17.65 8.86
CA HIS A 78 -23.67 17.72 10.27
C HIS A 78 -23.08 16.56 11.09
N ALA A 79 -23.13 15.34 10.55
CA ALA A 79 -22.60 14.15 11.21
C ALA A 79 -21.08 14.17 11.35
N LEU A 80 -20.33 14.75 10.40
CA LEU A 80 -18.88 14.91 10.50
C LEU A 80 -18.53 15.95 11.56
N MET A 81 -19.17 17.12 11.53
CA MET A 81 -18.94 18.16 12.56
C MET A 81 -19.24 17.64 13.97
N LYS A 82 -20.42 17.03 14.18
CA LYS A 82 -20.80 16.48 15.49
C LYS A 82 -20.01 15.22 15.86
N GLY A 83 -19.62 14.44 14.87
CA GLY A 83 -18.79 13.25 15.06
C GLY A 83 -17.44 13.59 15.66
N PHE A 84 -16.69 14.51 15.03
CA PHE A 84 -15.38 14.94 15.53
C PHE A 84 -15.46 15.71 16.85
N ASP A 85 -16.50 16.52 17.06
CA ASP A 85 -16.74 17.23 18.33
C ASP A 85 -16.96 16.25 19.49
N ALA A 86 -17.65 15.13 19.25
CA ALA A 86 -17.87 14.05 20.23
C ALA A 86 -16.73 13.02 20.31
N GLY A 87 -15.72 13.12 19.44
CA GLY A 87 -14.63 12.16 19.30
C GLY A 87 -14.99 10.97 18.42
N MET A 88 -14.10 10.65 17.47
CA MET A 88 -14.25 9.55 16.52
C MET A 88 -13.13 8.52 16.71
N LYS A 89 -13.48 7.28 17.05
CA LYS A 89 -12.51 6.19 17.04
C LYS A 89 -12.11 5.89 15.61
N CYS A 90 -10.82 5.98 15.31
CA CYS A 90 -10.25 5.67 14.02
C CYS A 90 -9.68 4.25 14.01
N LYS A 91 -9.86 3.55 12.89
CA LYS A 91 -9.23 2.26 12.60
C LYS A 91 -8.89 2.22 11.12
N ILE A 92 -7.64 1.89 10.81
CA ILE A 92 -7.21 1.66 9.43
C ILE A 92 -6.97 0.18 9.19
N GLU A 93 -7.45 -0.30 8.06
CA GLU A 93 -7.28 -1.66 7.57
C GLU A 93 -7.46 -1.65 6.05
N ASN A 94 -6.47 -2.16 5.31
CA ASN A 94 -6.50 -2.32 3.85
C ASN A 94 -6.91 -1.03 3.11
N ASP A 95 -6.18 0.06 3.38
CA ASP A 95 -6.42 1.40 2.83
C ASP A 95 -7.80 1.99 3.14
N LYS A 96 -8.59 1.37 4.03
CA LYS A 96 -9.87 1.89 4.50
C LYS A 96 -9.74 2.51 5.88
N LEU A 97 -10.08 3.80 5.97
CA LEU A 97 -10.21 4.53 7.22
C LEU A 97 -11.65 4.43 7.72
N MET A 98 -11.82 3.73 8.83
CA MET A 98 -13.09 3.69 9.56
C MET A 98 -13.05 4.71 10.70
N LEU A 99 -14.02 5.62 10.71
CA LEU A 99 -14.26 6.57 11.79
C LEU A 99 -15.60 6.25 12.44
N LYS A 100 -15.63 6.00 13.74
CA LYS A 100 -16.86 5.59 14.42
C LYS A 100 -16.97 6.12 15.85
N ASN A 101 -18.17 6.54 16.23
CA ASN A 101 -18.56 6.76 17.62
C ASN A 101 -19.94 6.13 17.90
N LYS A 102 -20.60 6.55 18.98
CA LYS A 102 -21.93 6.03 19.36
C LYS A 102 -23.03 6.38 18.35
N SER A 103 -22.91 7.53 17.69
CA SER A 103 -23.95 8.12 16.84
C SER A 103 -23.68 7.95 15.35
N TYR A 104 -22.42 7.92 14.95
CA TYR A 104 -22.01 7.99 13.55
C TYR A 104 -20.93 6.97 13.20
N SER A 105 -20.97 6.47 11.97
CA SER A 105 -19.94 5.61 11.39
C SER A 105 -19.67 6.01 9.96
N PHE A 106 -18.41 6.25 9.63
CA PHE A 106 -17.95 6.54 8.27
C PHE A 106 -16.88 5.53 7.86
N MET A 107 -16.89 5.19 6.58
CA MET A 107 -15.81 4.43 5.96
C MET A 107 -15.33 5.21 4.75
N PHE A 108 -14.07 5.61 4.81
CA PHE A 108 -13.37 6.25 3.71
C PHE A 108 -12.36 5.29 3.11
N GLU A 109 -12.17 5.38 1.80
CA GLU A 109 -11.14 4.66 1.06
C GLU A 109 -10.01 5.65 0.74
N ARG A 110 -8.79 5.30 1.13
CA ARG A 110 -7.60 6.11 0.91
C ARG A 110 -7.30 6.17 -0.57
N THR A 111 -7.24 7.39 -1.08
CA THR A 111 -6.85 7.65 -2.47
C THR A 111 -5.36 7.97 -2.58
N VAL A 112 -4.79 8.64 -1.58
CA VAL A 112 -3.42 9.17 -1.59
C VAL A 112 -2.82 9.22 -0.19
N GLN A 113 -1.50 9.02 -0.07
CA GLN A 113 -0.71 9.32 1.12
C GLN A 113 0.60 10.00 0.75
N LEU A 114 1.15 10.86 1.62
CA LEU A 114 2.48 11.47 1.41
C LEU A 114 3.58 10.41 1.17
N GLU A 115 3.47 9.28 1.88
CA GLU A 115 4.40 8.16 1.74
C GLU A 115 4.44 7.56 0.33
N ASP A 116 3.43 7.82 -0.51
CA ASP A 116 3.45 7.40 -1.92
C ASP A 116 4.55 8.12 -2.70
N LEU A 117 4.84 9.37 -2.32
CA LEU A 117 5.91 10.15 -2.93
C LEU A 117 7.27 9.80 -2.35
N HIS A 118 7.37 9.14 -1.20
CA HIS A 118 8.68 8.88 -0.58
C HIS A 118 9.63 8.10 -1.50
N GLY A 119 10.88 8.54 -1.53
CA GLY A 119 11.93 8.02 -2.39
C GLY A 119 12.28 8.97 -3.52
N GLU A 120 13.09 8.46 -4.45
CA GLU A 120 13.51 9.21 -5.63
C GLU A 120 12.65 8.84 -6.83
N HIS A 121 12.34 9.82 -7.67
CA HIS A 121 11.52 9.67 -8.86
C HIS A 121 12.19 10.37 -10.03
N ALA A 122 12.20 9.74 -11.20
CA ALA A 122 12.53 10.39 -12.44
C ALA A 122 11.34 11.26 -12.90
N ILE A 123 11.62 12.47 -13.39
CA ILE A 123 10.62 13.31 -14.05
C ILE A 123 10.54 12.85 -15.50
N LEU A 124 9.45 12.19 -15.88
CA LEU A 124 9.27 11.66 -17.24
C LEU A 124 8.81 12.75 -18.22
N SER A 125 7.88 13.60 -17.77
CA SER A 125 7.37 14.70 -18.56
C SER A 125 6.75 15.79 -17.71
N ILE A 126 6.73 17.01 -18.24
CA ILE A 126 5.96 18.13 -17.70
C ILE A 126 5.04 18.63 -18.81
N ASN A 127 3.74 18.70 -18.55
CA ASN A 127 2.71 19.09 -19.53
C ASN A 127 2.78 18.30 -20.85
N GLY A 128 3.16 17.02 -20.77
CA GLY A 128 3.27 16.11 -21.93
C GLY A 128 4.59 16.21 -22.70
N GLN A 129 5.43 17.21 -22.41
CA GLN A 129 6.77 17.32 -22.98
C GLN A 129 7.73 16.41 -22.21
N LYS A 130 8.36 15.45 -22.90
CA LYS A 130 9.32 14.55 -22.28
C LYS A 130 10.54 15.32 -21.76
N ALA A 131 11.04 14.91 -20.60
CA ALA A 131 12.33 15.40 -20.11
C ALA A 131 13.45 15.01 -21.09
N LYS A 132 14.23 15.98 -21.56
CA LYS A 132 15.37 15.74 -22.47
C LYS A 132 16.61 15.23 -21.73
N GLU A 133 16.77 15.58 -20.46
CA GLU A 133 17.86 15.16 -19.59
C GLU A 133 17.31 14.38 -18.38
N SER A 134 18.20 13.68 -17.68
CA SER A 134 17.86 12.93 -16.48
C SER A 134 17.56 13.88 -15.32
N MET A 135 16.29 14.28 -15.20
CA MET A 135 15.79 15.03 -14.06
C MET A 135 15.21 14.07 -13.02
N SER A 136 15.47 14.33 -11.73
CA SER A 136 14.90 13.55 -10.64
C SER A 136 14.34 14.43 -9.54
N ILE A 137 13.42 13.88 -8.75
CA ILE A 137 12.88 14.51 -7.56
C ILE A 137 12.83 13.48 -6.44
N LYS A 138 13.37 13.87 -5.29
CA LYS A 138 13.46 13.03 -4.10
C LYS A 138 12.60 13.61 -2.99
N PHE A 139 11.70 12.79 -2.47
CA PHE A 139 10.87 13.13 -1.32
C PHE A 139 11.34 12.32 -0.11
N LEU A 140 11.66 13.03 0.96
CA LEU A 140 12.16 12.47 2.21
C LEU A 140 11.19 12.85 3.34
N PRO A 141 10.77 11.91 4.20
CA PRO A 141 9.97 12.27 5.37
C PRO A 141 10.75 13.22 6.26
N ASP A 142 10.09 14.25 6.79
CA ASP A 142 10.68 15.18 7.76
C ASP A 142 10.48 14.73 9.23
N GLY A 143 9.70 13.67 9.45
CA GLY A 143 9.35 13.15 10.76
C GLY A 143 8.31 13.99 11.53
N GLN A 144 7.72 15.00 10.89
CA GLN A 144 6.75 15.93 11.46
C GLN A 144 5.45 16.01 10.64
N GLY A 145 5.22 15.03 9.76
CA GLY A 145 4.02 14.94 8.90
C GLY A 145 4.13 15.70 7.57
N GLY A 146 5.31 16.26 7.27
CA GLY A 146 5.66 16.84 5.97
C GLY A 146 6.77 16.04 5.27
N MET A 147 7.38 16.66 4.26
CA MET A 147 8.49 16.08 3.51
C MET A 147 9.51 17.16 3.14
N LEU A 148 10.79 16.79 3.20
CA LEU A 148 11.86 17.50 2.50
C LEU A 148 11.86 17.05 1.03
N VAL A 149 11.93 18.00 0.12
CA VAL A 149 11.93 17.75 -1.32
C VAL A 149 13.19 18.31 -1.94
N ILE A 150 13.85 17.47 -2.74
CA ILE A 150 15.07 17.81 -3.48
C ILE A 150 14.82 17.43 -4.93
N ALA A 151 14.62 18.41 -5.81
CA ALA A 151 14.57 18.18 -7.25
C ALA A 151 15.92 18.53 -7.87
N ASN A 152 16.42 17.63 -8.70
CA ASN A 152 17.61 17.82 -9.50
C ASN A 152 17.17 18.02 -10.95
N ALA A 153 17.24 19.26 -11.41
CA ALA A 153 17.16 19.64 -12.81
C ALA A 153 18.55 20.14 -13.25
N THR A 154 18.65 21.28 -13.93
CA THR A 154 19.94 21.97 -14.12
C THR A 154 20.49 22.44 -12.78
N ASN A 155 19.59 23.00 -11.97
CA ASN A 155 19.83 23.42 -10.61
C ASN A 155 19.24 22.41 -9.62
N SER A 156 19.82 22.40 -8.43
CA SER A 156 19.20 21.75 -7.27
C SER A 156 18.12 22.69 -6.71
N ILE A 157 16.87 22.24 -6.74
CA ILE A 157 15.72 22.88 -6.11
C ILE A 157 15.44 22.16 -4.80
N ARG A 158 15.37 22.91 -3.69
CA ARG A 158 15.18 22.35 -2.35
C ARG A 158 14.12 23.10 -1.59
N GLY A 159 13.30 22.37 -0.85
CA GLY A 159 12.21 22.95 -0.06
C GLY A 159 11.57 21.94 0.87
N GLN A 160 10.66 22.41 1.71
CA GLN A 160 9.81 21.57 2.52
C GLN A 160 8.38 21.69 2.03
N CYS A 161 7.67 20.58 1.97
CA CYS A 161 6.26 20.56 1.62
C CYS A 161 5.43 19.73 2.59
N GLU A 162 4.14 20.03 2.64
CA GLU A 162 3.17 19.34 3.47
C GLU A 162 1.80 19.29 2.78
N ILE A 163 0.88 18.50 3.33
CA ILE A 163 -0.53 18.58 2.91
C ILE A 163 -1.17 19.81 3.56
N ASP A 164 -1.57 20.77 2.72
CA ASP A 164 -2.37 21.94 3.07
C ASP A 164 -3.63 22.00 2.18
N GLY A 165 -4.81 21.98 2.80
CA GLY A 165 -6.09 22.07 2.08
C GLY A 165 -6.33 20.97 1.04
N GLY A 166 -5.71 19.80 1.23
CA GLY A 166 -5.77 18.68 0.27
C GLY A 166 -4.76 18.76 -0.88
N TYR A 167 -3.91 19.79 -0.88
CA TYR A 167 -2.81 19.97 -1.82
C TYR A 167 -1.47 19.76 -1.14
N ILE A 168 -0.45 19.35 -1.89
CA ILE A 168 0.93 19.38 -1.45
C ILE A 168 1.53 20.73 -1.78
N ARG A 169 1.88 21.48 -0.76
CA ARG A 169 2.38 22.86 -0.87
C ARG A 169 3.65 23.05 -0.08
N GLY A 170 4.50 23.95 -0.55
CA GLY A 170 5.72 24.28 0.13
C GLY A 170 6.50 25.42 -0.49
N ASP A 171 7.48 25.92 0.26
CA ASP A 171 8.42 26.94 -0.18
C ASP A 171 9.73 26.31 -0.63
N PHE A 172 10.21 26.76 -1.78
CA PHE A 172 11.34 26.17 -2.48
C PHE A 172 12.32 27.24 -2.97
N ALA A 173 13.60 26.94 -2.82
CA ALA A 173 14.72 27.70 -3.34
C ALA A 173 15.45 26.91 -4.42
N SER A 174 15.93 27.60 -5.46
CA SER A 174 16.79 27.03 -6.51
C SER A 174 18.22 27.54 -6.33
N THR A 175 19.19 26.71 -6.72
CA THR A 175 20.60 27.13 -6.81
C THR A 175 20.79 28.00 -8.05
N SER A 176 21.62 29.05 -7.96
CA SER A 176 21.63 30.15 -8.94
C SER A 176 22.64 29.93 -10.07
N LEU A 177 22.44 28.92 -10.93
CA LEU A 177 23.07 28.91 -12.26
C LEU A 177 22.06 29.39 -13.29
N VAL A 178 22.52 30.15 -14.28
CA VAL A 178 21.70 30.58 -15.42
C VAL A 178 21.36 29.33 -16.24
N PRO A 179 20.12 28.84 -16.22
CA PRO A 179 19.75 27.66 -17.00
C PRO A 179 19.68 28.02 -18.49
N THR A 180 19.72 27.03 -19.37
CA THR A 180 19.28 27.22 -20.76
C THR A 180 17.77 27.54 -20.80
N ASP A 181 17.29 28.23 -21.84
CA ASP A 181 15.90 28.72 -21.91
C ASP A 181 14.84 27.63 -21.65
N GLU A 182 15.02 26.42 -22.19
CA GLU A 182 14.06 25.32 -21.99
C GLU A 182 14.14 24.70 -20.58
N MET A 183 15.33 24.61 -19.98
CA MET A 183 15.48 24.03 -18.64
C MET A 183 15.01 25.00 -17.55
N ALA A 184 15.15 26.31 -17.79
CA ALA A 184 14.56 27.35 -16.96
C ALA A 184 13.02 27.20 -16.90
N VAL A 185 12.38 26.81 -18.00
CA VAL A 185 10.93 26.56 -18.04
C VAL A 185 10.56 25.34 -17.18
N ALA A 186 11.32 24.24 -17.27
CA ALA A 186 11.06 23.05 -16.46
C ALA A 186 11.24 23.35 -14.96
N GLU A 187 12.28 24.07 -14.56
CA GLU A 187 12.51 24.49 -13.17
C GLU A 187 11.40 25.40 -12.65
N ALA A 188 10.98 26.39 -13.45
CA ALA A 188 9.88 27.27 -13.10
C ALA A 188 8.56 26.49 -12.89
N GLN A 189 8.31 25.47 -13.71
CA GLN A 189 7.14 24.60 -13.57
C GLN A 189 7.23 23.71 -12.32
N VAL A 190 8.41 23.21 -11.96
CA VAL A 190 8.62 22.47 -10.70
C VAL A 190 8.35 23.37 -9.49
N LEU A 191 8.86 24.61 -9.50
CA LEU A 191 8.61 25.58 -8.44
C LEU A 191 7.12 25.96 -8.33
N ASP A 192 6.48 26.22 -9.46
CA ASP A 192 5.04 26.56 -9.51
C ASP A 192 4.16 25.42 -8.98
N CYS A 193 4.48 24.16 -9.34
CA CYS A 193 3.79 22.97 -8.86
C CYS A 193 3.64 22.97 -7.32
N PHE A 194 4.73 23.24 -6.60
CA PHE A 194 4.70 23.22 -5.13
C PHE A 194 4.25 24.54 -4.48
N ARG A 195 4.48 25.69 -5.11
CA ARG A 195 4.01 26.99 -4.59
C ARG A 195 2.50 27.14 -4.71
N SER A 196 1.94 26.80 -5.87
CA SER A 196 0.50 26.83 -6.13
C SER A 196 -0.24 25.68 -5.43
N GLY A 197 0.47 24.59 -5.20
CA GLY A 197 -0.02 23.38 -4.58
C GLY A 197 -0.53 22.38 -5.61
N CYS A 198 -0.11 21.13 -5.44
CA CYS A 198 -0.45 20.05 -6.37
C CYS A 198 -1.22 18.93 -5.69
N THR A 199 -2.04 18.22 -6.45
CA THR A 199 -2.66 16.96 -6.04
C THR A 199 -1.84 15.80 -6.58
N ILE A 200 -1.82 14.70 -5.82
CA ILE A 200 -1.23 13.44 -6.28
C ILE A 200 -2.30 12.63 -6.99
N ILE A 201 -2.01 12.18 -8.20
CA ILE A 201 -2.82 11.23 -8.95
C ILE A 201 -1.94 10.02 -9.24
N ARG A 202 -2.38 8.83 -8.84
CA ARG A 202 -1.68 7.58 -9.22
C ARG A 202 -2.19 7.10 -10.57
N ASN A 203 -1.29 6.65 -11.43
CA ASN A 203 -1.63 6.08 -12.73
C ASN A 203 -0.69 4.91 -13.08
N ARG A 204 -0.88 4.30 -14.25
CA ARG A 204 -0.09 3.14 -14.71
C ARG A 204 1.40 3.45 -14.94
N ASN A 205 1.78 4.72 -14.99
CA ASN A 205 3.16 5.16 -15.22
C ASN A 205 3.83 5.67 -13.93
N GLY A 206 3.18 5.50 -12.78
CA GLY A 206 3.66 5.96 -11.48
C GLY A 206 2.75 7.03 -10.90
N ILE A 207 3.32 8.20 -10.67
CA ILE A 207 2.64 9.30 -9.96
C ILE A 207 2.59 10.52 -10.86
N GLN A 208 1.43 11.16 -10.94
CA GLN A 208 1.24 12.44 -11.58
C GLN A 208 0.96 13.49 -10.52
N LEU A 209 1.78 14.54 -10.49
CA LEU A 209 1.48 15.75 -9.72
C LEU A 209 0.69 16.68 -10.63
N LYS A 210 -0.50 17.09 -10.20
CA LYS A 210 -1.37 17.99 -10.97
C LYS A 210 -1.59 19.30 -10.22
N TRP A 211 -1.39 20.44 -10.86
CA TRP A 211 -1.64 21.76 -10.29
C TRP A 211 -2.26 22.67 -11.36
N ALA A 212 -3.25 23.48 -10.99
CA ALA A 212 -4.00 24.30 -11.94
C ALA A 212 -4.37 23.52 -13.24
N ASN A 213 -3.90 23.99 -14.40
CA ASN A 213 -4.09 23.35 -15.71
C ASN A 213 -2.85 22.57 -16.19
N ALA A 214 -1.88 22.34 -15.30
CA ALA A 214 -0.60 21.72 -15.57
C ALA A 214 -0.42 20.39 -14.82
N TYR A 215 0.54 19.59 -15.27
CA TYR A 215 0.90 18.34 -14.61
C TYR A 215 2.35 17.94 -14.85
N MET A 216 2.85 17.07 -13.98
CA MET A 216 4.17 16.47 -14.04
C MET A 216 4.05 14.97 -13.80
N GLN A 217 4.57 14.18 -14.74
CA GLN A 217 4.59 12.72 -14.61
C GLN A 217 5.92 12.28 -13.97
N LEU A 218 5.80 11.60 -12.85
CA LEU A 218 6.87 11.00 -12.08
C LEU A 218 6.84 9.48 -12.20
N CYS A 219 8.02 8.87 -12.21
CA CYS A 219 8.18 7.43 -12.05
C CYS A 219 9.25 7.16 -10.99
N ARG A 220 8.88 6.38 -9.97
CA ARG A 220 9.79 6.05 -8.88
C ARG A 220 11.03 5.34 -9.42
N ILE A 221 12.21 5.82 -9.06
CA ILE A 221 13.47 5.16 -9.38
C ILE A 221 13.58 3.91 -8.52
N VAL A 222 13.87 2.80 -9.19
CA VAL A 222 13.95 1.48 -8.61
C VAL A 222 15.42 1.11 -8.47
N HIS A 223 15.88 0.96 -7.24
CA HIS A 223 17.21 0.47 -6.89
C HIS A 223 17.14 -1.00 -6.45
N PRO A 224 18.23 -1.77 -6.50
CA PRO A 224 18.26 -3.16 -6.03
C PRO A 224 17.65 -3.36 -4.64
N GLY A 225 18.01 -2.50 -3.67
CA GLY A 225 17.47 -2.56 -2.31
C GLY A 225 15.97 -2.23 -2.21
N SER A 226 15.40 -1.50 -3.18
CA SER A 226 13.99 -1.10 -3.15
C SER A 226 13.03 -2.22 -3.56
N ILE A 227 13.51 -3.19 -4.34
CA ILE A 227 12.75 -4.38 -4.76
C ILE A 227 13.21 -5.64 -4.03
N ALA A 228 14.06 -5.52 -3.02
CA ALA A 228 14.53 -6.66 -2.25
C ALA A 228 13.37 -7.35 -1.51
N GLY A 229 13.34 -8.68 -1.55
CA GLY A 229 12.34 -9.50 -0.90
C GLY A 229 11.61 -10.45 -1.85
N GLU A 230 10.57 -11.10 -1.32
CA GLU A 230 9.74 -12.06 -2.03
C GLU A 230 8.40 -11.41 -2.41
N TYR A 231 7.89 -11.75 -3.60
CA TYR A 231 6.68 -11.20 -4.19
C TYR A 231 5.83 -12.33 -4.76
N LEU A 232 4.53 -12.28 -4.53
CA LEU A 232 3.51 -13.21 -5.01
C LEU A 232 2.88 -12.66 -6.28
N LEU A 233 2.83 -13.46 -7.36
CA LEU A 233 2.20 -13.06 -8.61
C LEU A 233 0.69 -12.90 -8.38
N ARG A 234 0.19 -11.72 -8.74
CA ARG A 234 -1.23 -11.37 -8.66
C ARG A 234 -1.92 -11.58 -10.00
N SER A 235 -1.30 -11.13 -11.08
CA SER A 235 -1.86 -11.21 -12.42
C SER A 235 -0.78 -11.19 -13.49
N TYR A 236 -1.09 -11.81 -14.62
CA TYR A 236 -0.30 -11.81 -15.84
C TYR A 236 -1.17 -11.34 -17.01
N ASN A 237 -0.76 -10.27 -17.69
CA ASN A 237 -1.49 -9.65 -18.80
C ASN A 237 -2.97 -9.33 -18.47
N GLY A 238 -3.23 -8.94 -17.23
CA GLY A 238 -4.57 -8.61 -16.72
C GLY A 238 -5.37 -9.80 -16.18
N GLU A 239 -4.98 -11.03 -16.50
CA GLU A 239 -5.62 -12.25 -15.99
C GLU A 239 -5.08 -12.60 -14.60
N ALA A 240 -5.94 -13.12 -13.72
CA ALA A 240 -5.54 -13.54 -12.39
C ALA A 240 -4.50 -14.66 -12.45
N ALA A 241 -3.53 -14.63 -11.53
CA ALA A 241 -2.55 -15.69 -11.43
C ALA A 241 -3.21 -17.06 -11.10
N PRO A 242 -2.62 -18.18 -11.57
CA PRO A 242 -3.08 -19.52 -11.19
C PRO A 242 -3.14 -19.69 -9.66
N LYS A 243 -4.20 -20.34 -9.17
CA LYS A 243 -4.45 -20.55 -7.72
C LYS A 243 -3.89 -21.87 -7.17
N ASP A 244 -3.54 -22.80 -8.05
CA ASP A 244 -3.05 -24.14 -7.73
C ASP A 244 -1.70 -24.11 -7.02
N GLU A 245 -0.79 -23.25 -7.48
CA GLU A 245 0.47 -22.97 -6.78
C GLU A 245 0.79 -21.48 -6.72
N GLN A 246 1.26 -21.04 -5.54
CA GLN A 246 1.69 -19.66 -5.31
C GLN A 246 2.96 -19.35 -6.10
N SER A 247 2.77 -18.74 -7.28
CA SER A 247 3.85 -18.26 -8.13
C SER A 247 4.56 -17.06 -7.49
N THR A 248 5.86 -17.14 -7.28
CA THR A 248 6.64 -16.11 -6.57
C THR A 248 7.89 -15.70 -7.33
N ILE A 249 8.35 -14.48 -7.05
CA ILE A 249 9.66 -13.98 -7.45
C ILE A 249 10.36 -13.39 -6.22
N GLN A 250 11.63 -13.73 -6.03
CA GLN A 250 12.47 -13.25 -4.95
C GLN A 250 13.70 -12.55 -5.53
N PHE A 251 13.96 -11.35 -5.00
CA PHE A 251 15.12 -10.53 -5.31
C PHE A 251 16.01 -10.40 -4.07
N VAL A 252 17.30 -10.71 -4.23
CA VAL A 252 18.31 -10.57 -3.17
C VAL A 252 19.46 -9.70 -3.70
N PRO A 253 19.59 -8.45 -3.24
CA PRO A 253 20.71 -7.58 -3.61
C PRO A 253 22.05 -8.24 -3.31
N GLN A 254 23.00 -8.04 -4.23
CA GLN A 254 24.39 -8.51 -4.11
C GLN A 254 25.31 -7.30 -3.88
N GLU A 255 26.52 -7.55 -3.38
CA GLU A 255 27.51 -6.51 -3.08
C GLU A 255 27.97 -5.74 -4.34
N ASP A 256 27.94 -6.40 -5.50
CA ASP A 256 28.32 -5.82 -6.80
C ASP A 256 27.21 -4.95 -7.42
N GLY A 257 26.11 -4.73 -6.71
CA GLY A 257 24.94 -3.97 -7.18
C GLY A 257 23.98 -4.78 -8.05
N SER A 258 24.27 -6.05 -8.34
CA SER A 258 23.34 -6.95 -9.01
C SER A 258 22.30 -7.52 -8.04
N LEU A 259 21.37 -8.31 -8.59
CA LEU A 259 20.26 -8.95 -7.89
C LEU A 259 20.29 -10.44 -8.18
N SER A 260 20.42 -11.28 -7.17
CA SER A 260 20.07 -12.69 -7.32
C SER A 260 18.55 -12.79 -7.47
N VAL A 261 18.10 -13.49 -8.51
CA VAL A 261 16.70 -13.69 -8.83
C VAL A 261 16.36 -15.17 -8.66
N LYS A 262 15.32 -15.46 -7.88
CA LYS A 262 14.73 -16.80 -7.76
C LYS A 262 13.25 -16.71 -8.01
N ILE A 263 12.76 -17.47 -8.99
CA ILE A 263 11.36 -17.49 -9.39
C ILE A 263 10.84 -18.89 -9.16
N LYS A 264 9.65 -18.99 -8.59
CA LYS A 264 8.89 -20.25 -8.49
C LYS A 264 7.60 -20.06 -9.26
N VAL A 265 7.41 -20.83 -10.33
CA VAL A 265 6.12 -21.04 -10.99
C VAL A 265 5.83 -22.54 -10.82
N SER A 266 5.68 -23.30 -11.90
CA SER A 266 5.78 -24.77 -11.85
C SER A 266 7.25 -25.21 -11.74
N SER A 267 8.15 -24.54 -12.47
CA SER A 267 9.59 -24.71 -12.34
C SER A 267 10.20 -23.69 -11.37
N GLN A 268 11.43 -23.96 -10.92
CA GLN A 268 12.28 -22.98 -10.26
C GLN A 268 13.28 -22.39 -11.27
N LEU A 269 13.16 -21.09 -11.53
CA LEU A 269 14.13 -20.33 -12.32
C LEU A 269 15.10 -19.60 -11.38
N ARG A 270 16.38 -19.57 -11.74
CA ARG A 270 17.42 -18.85 -10.96
C ARG A 270 18.40 -18.13 -11.86
N GLY A 271 18.85 -16.95 -11.45
CA GLY A 271 19.85 -16.18 -12.17
C GLY A 271 20.32 -14.94 -11.42
N SER A 272 21.01 -14.05 -12.14
CA SER A 272 21.40 -12.73 -11.66
C SER A 272 20.87 -11.67 -12.62
N ALA A 273 20.39 -10.55 -12.09
CA ALA A 273 19.90 -9.43 -12.88
C ALA A 273 20.52 -8.12 -12.40
N ARG A 274 20.55 -7.12 -13.28
CA ARG A 274 20.91 -5.73 -12.98
C ARG A 274 19.70 -4.86 -13.26
N ILE A 275 19.60 -3.74 -12.55
CA ILE A 275 18.57 -2.74 -12.79
C ILE A 275 19.21 -1.43 -13.20
N GLU A 276 18.90 -0.97 -14.41
CA GLU A 276 19.41 0.26 -14.97
C GLU A 276 18.25 1.06 -15.57
N ASN A 277 18.08 2.32 -15.16
CA ASN A 277 16.95 3.16 -15.58
C ASN A 277 15.59 2.45 -15.40
N ASN A 278 15.42 1.79 -14.25
CA ASN A 278 14.27 0.94 -13.90
C ASN A 278 14.06 -0.29 -14.78
N VAL A 279 14.96 -0.61 -15.71
CA VAL A 279 14.86 -1.81 -16.55
C VAL A 279 15.69 -2.92 -15.92
N LEU A 280 15.01 -4.00 -15.50
CA LEU A 280 15.63 -5.23 -15.02
C LEU A 280 16.08 -6.08 -16.21
N ARG A 281 17.36 -6.42 -16.26
CA ARG A 281 17.96 -7.27 -17.29
C ARG A 281 18.88 -8.31 -16.68
N SER A 282 18.98 -9.46 -17.33
CA SER A 282 19.91 -10.53 -16.98
C SER A 282 20.94 -10.67 -18.09
N ASP A 283 22.22 -10.71 -17.72
CA ASP A 283 23.32 -10.88 -18.69
C ASP A 283 23.36 -12.30 -19.27
N ALA A 284 22.73 -13.26 -18.59
CA ALA A 284 22.60 -14.65 -19.02
C ALA A 284 21.15 -15.15 -18.88
N PRO A 285 20.71 -16.14 -19.66
CA PRO A 285 19.40 -16.74 -19.47
C PRO A 285 19.22 -17.30 -18.04
N LEU A 286 18.00 -17.21 -17.50
CA LEU A 286 17.68 -17.81 -16.22
C LEU A 286 17.75 -19.34 -16.35
N LYS A 287 18.32 -20.01 -15.33
CA LYS A 287 18.43 -21.46 -15.29
C LYS A 287 17.14 -22.05 -14.71
N SER A 288 16.47 -22.93 -15.45
CA SER A 288 15.29 -23.68 -15.01
C SER A 288 15.65 -25.10 -14.59
N ASN A 289 14.91 -25.68 -13.65
CA ASN A 289 14.98 -27.10 -13.30
C ASN A 289 13.96 -27.98 -14.08
N CYS A 290 13.21 -27.40 -15.02
CA CYS A 290 12.27 -28.03 -15.96
C CYS A 290 11.37 -29.12 -15.35
N VAL A 291 10.16 -28.75 -14.96
CA VAL A 291 9.10 -29.67 -14.50
C VAL A 291 7.96 -29.67 -15.51
N GLN A 292 7.17 -30.75 -15.58
CA GLN A 292 5.96 -30.78 -16.40
C GLN A 292 4.98 -29.71 -15.89
N ALA A 293 4.88 -28.60 -16.63
CA ALA A 293 4.11 -27.42 -16.26
C ALA A 293 2.78 -27.35 -17.02
N THR A 294 1.80 -26.64 -16.46
CA THR A 294 0.57 -26.27 -17.18
C THR A 294 0.86 -25.28 -18.30
N VAL A 295 -0.05 -25.12 -19.27
CA VAL A 295 0.13 -24.18 -20.38
C VAL A 295 0.24 -22.74 -19.87
N GLU A 296 -0.52 -22.40 -18.83
CA GLU A 296 -0.49 -21.09 -18.18
C GLU A 296 0.86 -20.84 -17.50
N ALA A 297 1.38 -21.82 -16.76
CA ALA A 297 2.69 -21.71 -16.12
C ALA A 297 3.82 -21.57 -17.16
N GLN A 298 3.77 -22.33 -18.27
CA GLN A 298 4.75 -22.20 -19.35
C GLN A 298 4.77 -20.79 -19.95
N ARG A 299 3.60 -20.18 -20.19
CA ARG A 299 3.51 -18.80 -20.69
C ARG A 299 4.14 -17.79 -19.73
N ILE A 300 3.98 -17.98 -18.43
CA ILE A 300 4.59 -17.13 -17.41
C ILE A 300 6.12 -17.34 -17.38
N GLU A 301 6.59 -18.58 -17.47
CA GLU A 301 8.02 -18.91 -17.53
C GLU A 301 8.70 -18.31 -18.78
N GLU A 302 8.04 -18.38 -19.94
CA GLU A 302 8.48 -17.72 -21.19
C GLU A 302 8.56 -16.20 -21.02
N ALA A 303 7.54 -15.58 -20.41
CA ALA A 303 7.53 -14.15 -20.12
C ALA A 303 8.72 -13.72 -19.25
N TYR A 304 9.13 -14.56 -18.28
CA TYR A 304 10.33 -14.29 -17.50
C TYR A 304 11.61 -14.38 -18.32
N ASN A 305 11.78 -15.45 -19.11
CA ASN A 305 12.99 -15.63 -19.90
C ASN A 305 13.17 -14.49 -20.92
N THR A 306 12.13 -14.21 -21.70
CA THR A 306 12.12 -13.09 -22.66
C THR A 306 12.25 -11.76 -21.95
N GLY A 307 11.51 -11.56 -20.85
CA GLY A 307 11.52 -10.34 -20.07
C GLY A 307 12.90 -10.01 -19.51
N PHE A 308 13.55 -10.94 -18.82
CA PHE A 308 14.89 -10.70 -18.27
C PHE A 308 15.97 -10.57 -19.35
N GLN A 309 15.81 -11.24 -20.49
CA GLN A 309 16.77 -11.11 -21.60
C GLN A 309 16.70 -9.74 -22.29
N TYR A 310 15.49 -9.24 -22.58
CA TYR A 310 15.31 -7.99 -23.34
C TYR A 310 15.07 -6.75 -22.46
N GLY A 311 14.70 -6.97 -21.20
CA GLY A 311 14.43 -5.96 -20.21
C GLY A 311 12.97 -5.91 -19.76
N LEU A 312 12.77 -5.89 -18.45
CA LEU A 312 11.49 -5.62 -17.81
C LEU A 312 11.54 -4.26 -17.11
N LEU A 313 10.70 -3.33 -17.52
CA LEU A 313 10.50 -2.09 -16.77
C LEU A 313 9.86 -2.42 -15.42
N ALA A 314 10.60 -2.20 -14.35
CA ALA A 314 10.16 -2.34 -12.98
C ALA A 314 9.48 -1.05 -12.51
N THR A 315 8.28 -1.17 -11.95
CA THR A 315 7.55 -0.08 -11.34
C THR A 315 7.07 -0.50 -9.96
N LEU A 316 7.51 0.21 -8.93
CA LEU A 316 7.03 0.02 -7.56
C LEU A 316 5.77 0.85 -7.33
N LEU A 317 4.69 0.18 -6.95
CA LEU A 317 3.40 0.78 -6.64
C LEU A 317 3.13 0.64 -5.13
N HIS A 318 2.44 1.63 -4.55
CA HIS A 318 2.04 1.71 -3.13
C HIS A 318 3.22 1.80 -2.12
N LYS A 319 2.88 2.06 -0.84
CA LYS A 319 3.82 2.15 0.30
C LYS A 319 4.78 0.95 0.35
N ASN A 320 6.06 1.19 0.64
CA ASN A 320 7.10 0.18 0.88
C ASN A 320 7.28 -0.87 -0.24
N GLY A 321 6.88 -0.54 -1.48
CA GLY A 321 6.92 -1.47 -2.59
C GLY A 321 5.99 -2.66 -2.41
N LYS A 322 4.82 -2.44 -1.79
CA LYS A 322 3.79 -3.48 -1.59
C LYS A 322 3.35 -4.13 -2.89
N THR A 323 3.42 -3.41 -4.01
CA THR A 323 3.12 -3.96 -5.32
C THR A 323 4.30 -3.68 -6.25
N LEU A 324 4.74 -4.70 -6.97
CA LEU A 324 5.74 -4.59 -8.01
C LEU A 324 5.08 -4.91 -9.35
N MET A 325 5.30 -4.08 -10.36
CA MET A 325 4.89 -4.37 -11.73
C MET A 325 6.14 -4.48 -12.59
N LEU A 326 6.26 -5.58 -13.32
CA LEU A 326 7.31 -5.83 -14.30
C LEU A 326 6.66 -5.89 -15.68
N ARG A 327 7.08 -5.05 -16.61
CA ARG A 327 6.47 -5.02 -17.94
C ARG A 327 7.46 -4.80 -19.08
N ASN A 328 7.14 -5.34 -20.25
CA ASN A 328 7.76 -5.02 -21.52
C ASN A 328 6.65 -4.84 -22.60
N SER A 329 6.99 -4.94 -23.88
CA SER A 329 6.02 -4.83 -24.98
C SER A 329 5.03 -6.00 -25.09
N GLU A 330 5.34 -7.15 -24.50
CA GLU A 330 4.60 -8.41 -24.69
C GLU A 330 3.95 -8.92 -23.39
N SER A 331 4.43 -8.46 -22.24
CA SER A 331 4.10 -9.01 -20.94
C SER A 331 3.98 -7.91 -19.88
N GLU A 332 2.97 -8.05 -19.03
CA GLU A 332 2.78 -7.29 -17.80
C GLU A 332 2.55 -8.28 -16.65
N LEU A 333 3.49 -8.35 -15.71
CA LEU A 333 3.40 -9.16 -14.51
C LEU A 333 3.24 -8.24 -13.30
N VAL A 334 2.16 -8.44 -12.54
CA VAL A 334 1.86 -7.65 -11.34
C VAL A 334 1.98 -8.55 -10.13
N TYR A 335 2.69 -8.08 -9.11
CA TYR A 335 2.95 -8.83 -7.90
C TYR A 335 2.55 -8.05 -6.66
N ALA A 336 2.20 -8.77 -5.60
CA ALA A 336 2.12 -8.23 -4.25
C ALA A 336 3.29 -8.73 -3.41
N ARG A 337 3.88 -7.86 -2.60
CA ARG A 337 4.99 -8.20 -1.71
C ARG A 337 4.53 -9.19 -0.66
N VAL A 338 5.31 -10.26 -0.48
CA VAL A 338 5.05 -11.26 0.57
C VAL A 338 5.41 -10.65 1.92
N ALA A 339 4.52 -10.83 2.89
CA ALA A 339 4.77 -10.42 4.26
C ALA A 339 5.86 -11.30 4.89
N GLN A 340 6.86 -10.66 5.49
CA GLN A 340 7.90 -11.36 6.22
C GLN A 340 7.36 -11.85 7.57
N VAL A 341 7.63 -13.12 7.87
CA VAL A 341 7.32 -13.75 9.16
C VAL A 341 8.64 -14.07 9.84
N GLU A 342 8.87 -13.45 11.00
CA GLU A 342 10.04 -13.70 11.87
C GLU A 342 9.86 -15.02 12.65
N ALA A 343 9.75 -16.12 11.91
CA ALA A 343 9.66 -17.45 12.49
C ALA A 343 11.03 -17.89 13.03
N ALA A 344 11.02 -18.69 14.10
CA ALA A 344 12.22 -19.33 14.61
C ALA A 344 12.64 -20.53 13.75
N GLY A 345 11.67 -21.20 13.10
CA GLY A 345 11.90 -22.35 12.23
C GLY A 345 11.89 -22.01 10.74
N ALA A 346 11.47 -22.99 9.92
CA ALA A 346 11.37 -22.87 8.46
C ALA A 346 10.33 -21.83 7.99
N GLY A 347 9.45 -21.38 8.90
CA GLY A 347 8.38 -20.44 8.62
C GLY A 347 7.17 -21.09 7.94
N PRO A 348 6.18 -20.27 7.55
CA PRO A 348 4.95 -20.78 6.98
C PRO A 348 5.13 -21.32 5.57
N THR A 349 4.39 -22.40 5.26
CA THR A 349 4.35 -22.98 3.91
C THR A 349 3.43 -22.21 2.96
N TYR A 350 2.51 -21.41 3.51
CA TYR A 350 1.62 -20.53 2.76
C TYR A 350 2.07 -19.06 2.85
N LYS A 351 2.12 -18.37 1.72
CA LYS A 351 2.52 -16.97 1.62
C LYS A 351 1.30 -16.06 1.60
N GLY A 352 1.40 -14.91 2.27
CA GLY A 352 0.37 -13.88 2.25
C GLY A 352 0.97 -12.50 2.06
N THR A 353 0.13 -11.53 1.74
CA THR A 353 0.51 -10.11 1.60
C THR A 353 0.56 -9.39 2.96
N TYR A 354 0.01 -10.02 4.00
CA TYR A 354 0.03 -9.52 5.37
C TYR A 354 0.23 -10.67 6.36
N ALA A 355 1.02 -10.43 7.41
CA ALA A 355 1.20 -11.36 8.51
C ALA A 355 1.18 -10.63 9.85
N SER A 356 0.64 -11.25 10.90
CA SER A 356 0.60 -10.67 12.23
C SER A 356 0.77 -11.70 13.34
N LYS A 357 1.57 -11.35 14.35
CA LYS A 357 1.71 -12.09 15.62
C LYS A 357 0.37 -12.15 16.35
N CYS A 358 -0.09 -13.35 16.69
CA CYS A 358 -1.32 -13.56 17.45
C CYS A 358 -1.08 -13.32 18.95
N PHE A 359 0.05 -13.79 19.50
CA PHE A 359 0.48 -13.50 20.88
C PHE A 359 1.50 -12.37 20.90
N ARG A 360 1.03 -11.12 20.97
CA ARG A 360 1.88 -9.92 20.78
C ARG A 360 3.01 -9.76 21.79
N THR A 361 2.82 -10.28 23.01
CA THR A 361 3.72 -10.08 24.15
C THR A 361 4.58 -11.30 24.46
N ASN A 362 4.43 -12.40 23.72
CA ASN A 362 5.06 -13.67 24.04
C ASN A 362 6.02 -14.11 22.94
N GLY A 363 7.30 -14.18 23.30
CA GLY A 363 8.36 -14.64 22.41
C GLY A 363 8.33 -13.93 21.05
N ASN A 364 8.44 -14.71 19.97
CA ASN A 364 8.37 -14.21 18.61
C ASN A 364 6.93 -14.03 18.07
N GLY A 365 5.91 -14.33 18.87
CA GLY A 365 4.51 -14.29 18.46
C GLY A 365 3.78 -15.62 18.61
N LEU A 366 4.52 -16.75 18.66
CA LEU A 366 4.08 -18.16 18.80
C LEU A 366 3.19 -18.69 17.68
N LEU A 367 2.18 -17.92 17.30
CA LEU A 367 1.20 -18.19 16.27
C LEU A 367 1.10 -16.95 15.37
N PHE A 368 1.12 -17.16 14.07
CA PHE A 368 1.03 -16.09 13.08
C PHE A 368 -0.23 -16.25 12.24
N ARG A 369 -1.00 -15.17 12.11
CA ARG A 369 -2.07 -15.09 11.12
C ARG A 369 -1.51 -14.54 9.83
N ILE A 370 -1.75 -15.26 8.74
CA ILE A 370 -1.32 -14.91 7.39
C ILE A 370 -2.57 -14.59 6.58
N VAL A 371 -2.57 -13.45 5.91
CA VAL A 371 -3.66 -13.00 5.05
C VAL A 371 -3.11 -12.79 3.66
N ASN A 372 -3.72 -13.45 2.69
CA ASN A 372 -3.46 -13.25 1.28
C ASN A 372 -4.64 -12.46 0.67
N GLU A 373 -4.39 -11.19 0.36
CA GLU A 373 -5.42 -10.30 -0.22
C GLU A 373 -5.69 -10.58 -1.71
N ILE A 374 -4.82 -11.33 -2.40
CA ILE A 374 -5.03 -11.72 -3.80
C ILE A 374 -6.07 -12.84 -3.86
N GLU A 375 -5.89 -13.86 -3.02
CA GLU A 375 -6.78 -15.02 -2.94
C GLU A 375 -7.98 -14.79 -1.99
N ASN A 376 -7.97 -13.71 -1.20
CA ASN A 376 -8.88 -13.46 -0.08
C ASN A 376 -8.87 -14.58 0.96
N THR A 377 -7.69 -15.10 1.25
CA THR A 377 -7.52 -16.31 2.06
C THR A 377 -6.78 -16.01 3.35
N TRP A 378 -7.22 -16.63 4.44
CA TRP A 378 -6.53 -16.59 5.72
C TRP A 378 -5.96 -17.97 6.03
N ALA A 379 -4.73 -17.96 6.51
CA ALA A 379 -4.03 -19.11 7.04
C ALA A 379 -3.44 -18.78 8.41
N PHE A 380 -3.05 -19.82 9.14
CA PHE A 380 -2.36 -19.68 10.40
C PHE A 380 -1.15 -20.60 10.46
N TYR A 381 -0.06 -20.10 11.01
CA TYR A 381 1.18 -20.83 11.21
C TYR A 381 1.54 -20.89 12.68
N ASN A 382 1.66 -22.11 13.22
CA ASN A 382 2.14 -22.37 14.56
C ASN A 382 3.66 -22.55 14.51
N ASP A 383 4.40 -21.65 15.14
CA ASP A 383 5.86 -21.68 15.15
C ASP A 383 6.44 -22.36 16.39
N THR A 384 5.58 -22.87 17.27
CA THR A 384 6.02 -23.55 18.49
C THR A 384 6.32 -25.03 18.24
N PRO A 385 7.28 -25.61 18.97
CA PRO A 385 7.58 -27.05 18.91
C PRO A 385 6.67 -27.90 19.82
N ASP A 386 6.23 -27.33 20.95
CA ASP A 386 5.63 -28.12 22.04
C ASP A 386 4.16 -27.78 22.32
N TYR A 387 3.58 -26.83 21.58
CA TYR A 387 2.20 -26.41 21.79
C TYR A 387 1.36 -26.65 20.55
N ARG A 388 0.18 -27.23 20.77
CA ARG A 388 -0.92 -27.20 19.81
C ARG A 388 -1.72 -25.91 20.01
N MET A 389 -2.08 -25.26 18.91
CA MET A 389 -2.83 -24.02 18.94
C MET A 389 -4.28 -24.25 18.56
N PHE A 390 -5.20 -23.74 19.37
CA PHE A 390 -6.64 -23.74 19.09
C PHE A 390 -7.11 -22.34 18.74
N ILE A 391 -7.82 -22.21 17.63
CA ILE A 391 -8.35 -20.95 17.14
C ILE A 391 -9.87 -21.00 17.16
N ARG A 392 -10.49 -19.94 17.67
CA ARG A 392 -11.92 -19.66 17.52
C ARG A 392 -12.13 -18.25 17.00
N ALA A 393 -12.59 -18.13 15.77
CA ALA A 393 -12.94 -16.85 15.14
C ALA A 393 -14.46 -16.69 15.09
N VAL A 394 -14.96 -15.53 15.53
CA VAL A 394 -16.36 -15.11 15.37
C VAL A 394 -16.40 -13.96 14.36
N LEU A 395 -17.12 -14.16 13.27
CA LEU A 395 -17.15 -13.30 12.10
C LEU A 395 -18.55 -12.70 11.93
N GLY A 396 -18.63 -11.44 11.52
CA GLY A 396 -19.90 -10.73 11.45
C GLY A 396 -20.87 -11.32 10.40
N ARG A 397 -22.17 -11.08 10.63
CA ARG A 397 -23.27 -11.63 9.84
C ARG A 397 -23.28 -11.32 8.34
N ARG A 398 -22.50 -10.31 7.92
CA ARG A 398 -22.38 -9.90 6.51
C ARG A 398 -21.13 -10.47 5.84
N SER A 399 -20.40 -11.36 6.50
CA SER A 399 -19.24 -12.03 5.91
C SER A 399 -19.70 -12.99 4.81
N GLN A 400 -18.96 -13.04 3.70
CA GLN A 400 -19.16 -13.99 2.61
C GLN A 400 -17.92 -14.88 2.56
N ILE A 401 -17.97 -15.99 3.28
CA ILE A 401 -16.79 -16.80 3.61
C ILE A 401 -17.09 -18.28 3.54
N GLN A 402 -16.04 -19.07 3.33
CA GLN A 402 -16.05 -20.52 3.41
C GLN A 402 -14.86 -21.01 4.25
N PRO A 403 -15.02 -22.05 5.09
CA PRO A 403 -13.89 -22.65 5.78
C PRO A 403 -13.01 -23.40 4.79
N LEU A 404 -11.71 -23.49 5.09
CA LEU A 404 -10.74 -24.23 4.29
C LEU A 404 -10.06 -25.32 5.13
N GLY A 405 -9.61 -26.37 4.46
CA GLY A 405 -8.89 -27.49 5.09
C GLY A 405 -9.68 -28.10 6.25
N ASP A 406 -9.02 -28.25 7.39
CA ASP A 406 -9.59 -28.84 8.61
C ASP A 406 -10.37 -27.84 9.47
N ALA A 407 -10.55 -26.60 9.01
CA ALA A 407 -11.35 -25.62 9.73
C ALA A 407 -12.84 -26.00 9.70
N SER A 408 -13.49 -25.92 10.86
CA SER A 408 -14.92 -26.18 11.01
C SER A 408 -15.68 -24.87 11.16
N MET A 409 -16.80 -24.72 10.46
CA MET A 409 -17.65 -23.52 10.54
C MET A 409 -19.06 -23.87 11.02
N LYS A 410 -19.58 -23.08 11.95
CA LYS A 410 -20.98 -23.12 12.40
C LYS A 410 -21.58 -21.71 12.39
N LYS A 411 -22.91 -21.64 12.35
CA LYS A 411 -23.64 -20.37 12.43
C LYS A 411 -24.29 -20.24 13.80
N GLU A 412 -23.94 -19.20 14.55
CA GLU A 412 -24.44 -18.90 15.90
C GLU A 412 -24.91 -17.44 15.94
N ASP A 413 -26.14 -17.16 16.35
CA ASP A 413 -26.71 -15.80 16.43
C ASP A 413 -26.49 -14.93 15.18
N HIS A 414 -26.72 -15.52 14.01
CA HIS A 414 -26.45 -14.94 12.69
C HIS A 414 -24.99 -14.58 12.40
N LYS A 415 -24.04 -14.92 13.27
CA LYS A 415 -22.60 -14.81 13.05
C LYS A 415 -22.03 -16.15 12.60
N TYR A 416 -20.84 -16.11 12.00
CA TYR A 416 -20.10 -17.31 11.65
C TYR A 416 -19.03 -17.58 12.71
N VAL A 417 -18.98 -18.81 13.21
CA VAL A 417 -17.96 -19.27 14.15
C VAL A 417 -17.10 -20.29 13.44
N ILE A 418 -15.82 -19.99 13.29
CA ILE A 418 -14.84 -20.90 12.68
C ILE A 418 -13.83 -21.34 13.72
N THR A 419 -13.60 -22.65 13.80
CA THR A 419 -12.66 -23.27 14.73
C THR A 419 -11.66 -24.14 14.00
N ALA A 420 -10.41 -24.12 14.45
CA ALA A 420 -9.36 -24.98 13.92
C ALA A 420 -8.30 -25.28 14.99
N THR A 421 -7.60 -26.38 14.77
CA THR A 421 -6.49 -26.87 15.59
C THR A 421 -5.23 -26.91 14.73
N ILE A 422 -4.09 -26.48 15.27
CA ILE A 422 -2.84 -26.36 14.53
C ILE A 422 -1.73 -27.03 15.32
N GLU A 423 -1.16 -28.09 14.75
CA GLU A 423 -0.02 -28.79 15.33
C GLU A 423 1.26 -27.93 15.29
N PRO A 424 2.27 -28.26 16.11
CA PRO A 424 3.60 -27.67 16.05
C PRO A 424 4.17 -27.57 14.62
N HIS A 425 4.76 -26.42 14.30
CA HIS A 425 5.39 -26.12 13.00
C HIS A 425 4.49 -26.27 11.75
N GLN A 426 3.17 -26.37 11.92
CA GLN A 426 2.24 -26.49 10.80
C GLN A 426 1.62 -25.16 10.39
N THR A 427 1.36 -25.07 9.08
CA THR A 427 0.49 -24.05 8.51
C THR A 427 -0.83 -24.69 8.12
N ILE A 428 -1.95 -24.14 8.56
CA ILE A 428 -3.27 -24.55 8.10
C ILE A 428 -3.96 -23.42 7.34
N MET A 429 -4.71 -23.79 6.31
CA MET A 429 -5.69 -22.91 5.68
C MET A 429 -6.91 -22.79 6.60
N PHE A 430 -7.47 -21.59 6.73
CA PHE A 430 -8.52 -21.34 7.71
C PHE A 430 -9.85 -20.93 7.06
N LEU A 431 -9.82 -19.90 6.20
CA LEU A 431 -11.00 -19.46 5.46
C LEU A 431 -10.63 -18.77 4.15
N GLU A 432 -11.56 -18.75 3.21
CA GLU A 432 -11.55 -17.92 2.00
C GLU A 432 -12.76 -16.98 2.01
N GLY A 433 -12.59 -15.74 1.54
CA GLY A 433 -13.66 -14.80 1.23
C GLY A 433 -13.61 -13.47 1.98
N ASN A 434 -14.71 -12.72 1.88
CA ASN A 434 -14.81 -11.36 2.39
C ASN A 434 -15.28 -11.35 3.85
N VAL A 435 -14.36 -11.05 4.77
CA VAL A 435 -14.63 -10.95 6.21
C VAL A 435 -15.24 -9.59 6.57
N ASN A 436 -16.41 -9.59 7.22
CA ASN A 436 -17.05 -8.38 7.73
C ASN A 436 -17.02 -8.32 9.26
N GLY A 437 -15.96 -7.72 9.82
CA GLY A 437 -15.76 -7.60 11.26
C GLY A 437 -15.51 -8.95 11.95
N PHE A 438 -14.58 -9.00 12.89
CA PHE A 438 -14.17 -10.26 13.50
C PHE A 438 -13.66 -10.09 14.92
N GLN A 439 -13.78 -11.17 15.69
CA GLN A 439 -13.10 -11.37 16.97
C GLN A 439 -12.48 -12.76 16.94
N ILE A 440 -11.20 -12.87 17.32
CA ILE A 440 -10.50 -14.15 17.33
C ILE A 440 -9.97 -14.39 18.73
N GLN A 441 -10.10 -15.62 19.19
CA GLN A 441 -9.52 -16.14 20.42
C GLN A 441 -8.56 -17.26 20.05
N TYR A 442 -7.46 -17.31 20.80
CA TYR A 442 -6.41 -18.31 20.64
C TYR A 442 -6.16 -18.96 21.99
N LYS A 443 -5.89 -20.26 21.99
CA LYS A 443 -5.40 -21.00 23.16
C LYS A 443 -4.21 -21.85 22.74
N ALA A 444 -3.24 -21.99 23.64
CA ALA A 444 -2.10 -22.87 23.47
C ALA A 444 -2.19 -23.96 24.53
N GLU A 445 -2.08 -25.21 24.13
CA GLU A 445 -2.06 -26.37 25.02
C GLU A 445 -0.85 -27.24 24.69
N PRO A 446 -0.23 -27.91 25.66
CA PRO A 446 0.84 -28.87 25.38
C PRO A 446 0.40 -29.91 24.34
N ALA A 447 1.25 -30.16 23.34
CA ALA A 447 0.93 -30.99 22.18
C ALA A 447 0.83 -32.49 22.48
#